data_AF-A0A840IIN4-F1
#
_entry.id   AF-A0A840IIN4-F1
#
_cell.length_a   1.000
_cell.length_b   1.000
_cell.length_c   1.000
_cell.angle_alpha   90.00
_cell.angle_beta   90.00
_cell.angle_gamma   90.00
#
_symmetry.space_group_name_H-M   'P 1'
#
loop_
_entity.id
_entity.type
_entity.pdbx_description
1 polymer ?
#
loop_
_entity_poly.entity_id
_entity_poly.type
_entity_poly.pdbx_seq_one_letter_code
_entity_poly.pdbx_strand_id
1 'polypeptide(L)'
;MTPAEETRERIATLAVTLRAFTHAAGAEAAILLLDRGDGGQPFVVDCPQEGFVTLAEGEQLVELDPARLAAEPLPVPSVRPLGPFAIAALRAELTAIADDGRSDPDLPAVAADPVVVPGAAAGTGVGGGAGEARIAPLARALRELTAGFPGRSVLSAIFVTNDPERPLQLTARAGDAMIASLGEEQFELPARWPR
;
A
#
# COMPACT_ATOMS: atom_id res chain seq x y z
N MET A 1 8.69 -19.96 -26.84
CA MET A 1 7.96 -18.87 -26.19
C MET A 1 8.51 -17.56 -26.74
N THR A 2 7.66 -16.72 -27.31
CA THR A 2 8.08 -15.42 -27.83
C THR A 2 8.27 -14.42 -26.68
N PRO A 3 9.12 -13.39 -26.84
CA PRO A 3 9.28 -12.35 -25.82
C PRO A 3 7.97 -11.62 -25.48
N ALA A 4 7.03 -11.56 -26.44
CA ALA A 4 5.69 -11.01 -26.21
C ALA A 4 4.82 -11.91 -25.33
N GLU A 5 4.90 -13.23 -25.49
CA GLU A 5 4.20 -14.19 -24.62
C GLU A 5 4.77 -14.18 -23.20
N GLU A 6 6.09 -14.15 -23.05
CA GLU A 6 6.76 -14.04 -21.75
C GLU A 6 6.37 -12.75 -21.01
N THR A 7 6.31 -11.63 -21.74
CA THR A 7 5.86 -10.34 -21.18
C THR A 7 4.40 -10.43 -20.72
N ARG A 8 3.51 -11.06 -21.50
CA ARG A 8 2.10 -11.22 -21.16
C ARG A 8 1.91 -12.12 -19.93
N GLU A 9 2.61 -13.24 -19.87
CA GLU A 9 2.57 -14.14 -18.71
C GLU A 9 3.03 -13.42 -17.45
N ARG A 10 4.13 -12.67 -17.54
CA ARG A 10 4.63 -11.86 -16.42
C ARG A 10 3.61 -10.82 -15.96
N ILE A 11 2.98 -10.09 -16.89
CA ILE A 11 1.93 -9.12 -16.55
C ILE A 11 0.75 -9.81 -15.88
N ALA A 12 0.34 -10.99 -16.36
CA ALA A 12 -0.75 -11.75 -15.77
C ALA A 12 -0.41 -12.14 -14.31
N THR A 13 0.78 -12.68 -14.07
CA THR A 13 1.29 -12.99 -12.73
C THR A 13 1.33 -11.76 -11.83
N LEU A 14 1.79 -10.61 -12.33
CA LEU A 14 1.82 -9.36 -11.57
C LEU A 14 0.41 -8.89 -11.20
N ALA A 15 -0.54 -8.93 -12.13
CA ALA A 15 -1.92 -8.51 -11.90
C ALA A 15 -2.60 -9.38 -10.82
N VAL A 16 -2.45 -10.73 -10.88
CA VAL A 16 -3.02 -11.61 -9.84
C VAL A 16 -2.31 -11.46 -8.50
N THR A 17 -0.99 -11.20 -8.50
CA THR A 17 -0.22 -10.96 -7.27
C THR A 17 -0.63 -9.66 -6.61
N LEU A 18 -0.76 -8.58 -7.38
CA LEU A 18 -1.25 -7.29 -6.89
C LEU A 18 -2.66 -7.43 -6.33
N ARG A 19 -3.55 -8.15 -7.01
CA ARG A 19 -4.91 -8.41 -6.50
C ARG A 19 -4.89 -9.11 -5.15
N ALA A 20 -4.10 -10.18 -5.04
CA ALA A 20 -3.97 -10.94 -3.80
C ALA A 20 -3.38 -10.08 -2.67
N PHE A 21 -2.40 -9.23 -2.98
CA PHE A 21 -1.85 -8.26 -2.03
C PHE A 21 -2.86 -7.20 -1.61
N THR A 22 -3.52 -6.52 -2.55
CA THR A 22 -4.52 -5.48 -2.28
C THR A 22 -5.61 -6.02 -1.34
N HIS A 23 -6.12 -7.22 -1.62
CA HIS A 23 -7.11 -7.88 -0.79
C HIS A 23 -6.56 -8.27 0.58
N ALA A 24 -5.37 -8.87 0.66
CA ALA A 24 -4.76 -9.26 1.94
C ALA A 24 -4.40 -8.06 2.83
N ALA A 25 -4.01 -6.94 2.21
CA ALA A 25 -3.69 -5.70 2.90
C ALA A 25 -4.92 -4.92 3.36
N GLY A 26 -6.09 -5.16 2.77
CA GLY A 26 -7.26 -4.31 2.94
C GLY A 26 -7.06 -2.92 2.30
N ALA A 27 -6.28 -2.86 1.23
CA ALA A 27 -6.05 -1.64 0.46
C ALA A 27 -7.21 -1.43 -0.50
N GLU A 28 -7.64 -0.17 -0.68
CA GLU A 28 -8.63 0.21 -1.69
C GLU A 28 -8.08 0.05 -3.10
N ALA A 29 -6.79 0.30 -3.28
CA ALA A 29 -6.09 0.09 -4.53
C ALA A 29 -4.59 -0.12 -4.30
N ALA A 30 -3.94 -0.81 -5.24
CA ALA A 30 -2.50 -0.85 -5.36
C ALA A 30 -2.08 -0.45 -6.78
N ILE A 31 -1.11 0.45 -6.88
CA ILE A 31 -0.58 0.95 -8.15
C ILE A 31 0.88 0.54 -8.27
N LEU A 32 1.22 -0.25 -9.29
CA LEU A 32 2.58 -0.65 -9.61
C LEU A 32 3.06 0.06 -10.87
N LEU A 33 4.11 0.85 -10.74
CA LEU A 33 4.92 1.31 -11.87
C LEU A 33 6.06 0.31 -12.08
N LEU A 34 6.00 -0.46 -13.16
CA LEU A 34 6.97 -1.49 -13.50
C LEU A 34 8.01 -0.92 -14.47
N ASP A 35 9.26 -0.88 -14.02
CA ASP A 35 10.40 -0.54 -14.87
C ASP A 35 10.74 -1.73 -15.80
N ARG A 36 10.77 -1.47 -17.10
CA ARG A 36 11.10 -2.48 -18.12
C ARG A 36 12.61 -2.61 -18.36
N GLY A 37 13.42 -1.73 -17.79
CA GLY A 37 14.83 -1.60 -18.14
C GLY A 37 15.05 -0.89 -19.48
N ASP A 38 16.32 -0.66 -19.82
CA ASP A 38 16.79 -0.10 -21.09
C ASP A 38 16.11 1.21 -21.56
N GLY A 39 15.59 2.01 -20.63
CA GLY A 39 14.91 3.28 -20.96
C GLY A 39 13.55 3.12 -21.64
N GLY A 40 12.99 1.89 -21.66
CA GLY A 40 11.64 1.65 -22.15
C GLY A 40 10.58 2.35 -21.29
N GLN A 41 9.43 2.64 -21.89
CA GLN A 41 8.32 3.26 -21.16
C GLN A 41 7.83 2.29 -20.08
N PRO A 42 7.69 2.73 -18.81
CA PRO A 42 7.24 1.87 -17.75
C PRO A 42 5.79 1.45 -17.98
N PHE A 43 5.43 0.28 -17.48
CA PHE A 43 4.02 -0.09 -17.36
C PHE A 43 3.46 0.49 -16.07
N VAL A 44 2.22 0.96 -16.11
CA VAL A 44 1.47 1.29 -14.90
C VAL A 44 0.37 0.27 -14.75
N VAL A 45 0.32 -0.41 -13.60
CA VAL A 45 -0.71 -1.39 -13.26
C VAL A 45 -1.50 -0.82 -12.10
N ASP A 46 -2.76 -0.46 -12.35
CA ASP A 46 -3.71 -0.03 -11.32
C ASP A 46 -4.61 -1.21 -10.94
N CYS A 47 -4.56 -1.59 -9.67
CA CYS A 47 -5.26 -2.73 -9.12
C CYS A 47 -6.19 -2.25 -7.98
N PRO A 48 -7.44 -1.85 -8.27
CA PRO A 48 -8.42 -1.56 -7.23
C PRO A 48 -8.71 -2.82 -6.40
N GLN A 49 -9.34 -2.68 -5.24
CA GLN A 49 -9.70 -3.80 -4.36
C GLN A 49 -10.68 -4.75 -5.04
N GLU A 50 -11.62 -4.18 -5.81
CA GLU A 50 -12.65 -4.88 -6.56
C GLU A 50 -12.65 -4.42 -8.02
N GLY A 51 -13.13 -5.27 -8.94
CA GLY A 51 -13.21 -4.93 -10.37
C GLY A 51 -11.97 -5.31 -11.19
N PHE A 52 -11.81 -4.67 -12.34
CA PHE A 52 -10.73 -4.96 -13.30
C PHE A 52 -9.39 -4.36 -12.85
N VAL A 53 -8.29 -4.98 -13.28
CA VAL A 53 -6.95 -4.40 -13.20
C VAL A 53 -6.68 -3.65 -14.48
N THR A 54 -6.26 -2.39 -14.40
CA THR A 54 -5.92 -1.59 -15.56
C THR A 54 -4.41 -1.60 -15.78
N LEU A 55 -3.97 -2.01 -16.97
CA LEU A 55 -2.60 -1.90 -17.43
C LEU A 55 -2.49 -0.74 -18.42
N ALA A 56 -1.62 0.23 -18.14
CA ALA A 56 -1.23 1.27 -19.07
C ALA A 56 0.18 1.03 -19.63
N GLU A 57 0.31 1.07 -20.95
CA GLU A 57 1.57 1.11 -21.70
C GLU A 57 1.56 2.36 -22.58
N GLY A 58 2.14 3.44 -22.07
CA GLY A 58 2.04 4.75 -22.72
C GLY A 58 0.60 5.21 -22.86
N GLU A 59 0.08 5.27 -24.09
CA GLU A 59 -1.30 5.69 -24.37
C GLU A 59 -2.29 4.51 -24.43
N GLN A 60 -1.79 3.28 -24.41
CA GLN A 60 -2.64 2.09 -24.46
C GLN A 60 -3.09 1.70 -23.06
N LEU A 61 -4.40 1.49 -22.90
CA LEU A 61 -5.02 1.00 -21.68
C LEU A 61 -5.65 -0.35 -21.97
N VAL A 62 -5.34 -1.34 -21.14
CA VAL A 62 -5.87 -2.70 -21.22
C VAL A 62 -6.49 -3.05 -19.89
N GLU A 63 -7.76 -3.46 -19.89
CA GLU A 63 -8.43 -3.99 -18.71
C GLU A 63 -8.23 -5.51 -18.64
N LEU A 64 -7.80 -5.98 -17.48
CA LEU A 64 -7.54 -7.37 -17.18
C LEU A 64 -8.51 -7.83 -16.09
N ASP A 65 -9.21 -8.93 -16.35
CA ASP A 65 -10.02 -9.60 -15.32
C ASP A 65 -9.12 -10.57 -14.54
N PRO A 66 -8.73 -10.25 -13.29
CA PRO A 66 -7.82 -11.10 -12.53
C PRO A 66 -8.39 -12.50 -12.25
N ALA A 67 -9.72 -12.67 -12.24
CA ALA A 67 -10.35 -13.98 -12.04
C ALA A 67 -10.25 -14.89 -13.27
N ARG A 68 -9.98 -14.32 -14.46
CA ARG A 68 -9.83 -15.07 -15.72
C ARG A 68 -8.37 -15.27 -16.12
N LEU A 69 -7.42 -14.64 -15.43
CA LEU A 69 -6.01 -14.83 -15.69
C LEU A 69 -5.58 -16.22 -15.21
N ALA A 70 -5.06 -17.03 -16.12
CA ALA A 70 -4.51 -18.36 -15.82
C ALA A 70 -3.08 -18.26 -15.26
N ALA A 71 -2.86 -17.39 -14.27
CA ALA A 71 -1.58 -17.19 -13.62
C ALA A 71 -1.71 -17.44 -12.11
N GLU A 72 -0.72 -18.08 -11.52
CA GLU A 72 -0.64 -18.25 -10.08
C GLU A 72 -0.01 -16.99 -9.45
N PRO A 73 -0.58 -16.42 -8.38
CA PRO A 73 0.01 -15.29 -7.70
C PRO A 73 1.36 -15.68 -7.07
N LEU A 74 2.33 -14.77 -7.14
CA LEU A 74 3.56 -14.89 -6.38
C LEU A 74 3.24 -14.94 -4.89
N PRO A 75 4.11 -15.56 -4.06
CA PRO A 75 3.91 -15.62 -2.62
C PRO A 75 3.76 -14.21 -2.06
N VAL A 76 2.54 -13.91 -1.60
CA VAL A 76 2.24 -12.61 -0.98
C VAL A 76 2.76 -12.66 0.45
N PRO A 77 3.55 -11.65 0.88
CA PRO A 77 3.99 -11.58 2.27
C PRO A 77 2.78 -11.52 3.20
N SER A 78 2.89 -12.14 4.38
CA SER A 78 1.79 -12.13 5.35
C SER A 78 1.49 -10.71 5.81
N VAL A 79 0.34 -10.18 5.40
CA VAL A 79 -0.12 -8.85 5.77
C VAL A 79 -1.15 -8.96 6.87
N ARG A 80 -0.99 -8.18 7.94
CA ARG A 80 -2.09 -7.94 8.87
C ARG A 80 -2.90 -6.76 8.31
N PRO A 81 -4.16 -6.95 7.90
CA PRO A 81 -4.96 -5.86 7.39
C PRO A 81 -5.08 -4.78 8.47
N LEU A 82 -5.03 -3.52 8.03
CA LEU A 82 -5.42 -2.43 8.92
C LEU A 82 -6.94 -2.52 9.07
N GLY A 83 -7.39 -2.75 10.31
CA GLY A 83 -8.79 -2.45 10.63
C GLY A 83 -9.08 -0.97 10.38
N PRO A 84 -10.36 -0.56 10.30
CA PRO A 84 -10.71 0.83 10.07
C PRO A 84 -10.01 1.73 11.10
N PHE A 85 -9.40 2.80 10.62
CA PHE A 85 -8.70 3.77 11.46
C PHE A 85 -9.17 5.19 11.15
N ALA A 86 -9.30 5.99 12.19
CA ALA A 86 -9.60 7.40 12.14
C ALA A 86 -8.31 8.22 11.98
N ILE A 87 -8.34 9.25 11.14
CA ILE A 87 -7.32 10.29 11.12
C ILE A 87 -7.73 11.38 12.11
N ALA A 88 -6.85 11.75 13.05
CA ALA A 88 -7.00 13.02 13.75
C ALA A 88 -6.36 14.13 12.89
N ALA A 89 -7.21 14.82 12.13
CA ALA A 89 -6.82 15.74 11.06
C ALA A 89 -5.92 16.91 11.50
N LEU A 90 -5.94 17.28 12.78
CA LEU A 90 -5.17 18.40 13.32
C LEU A 90 -3.69 18.06 13.61
N ARG A 91 -3.30 16.78 13.52
CA ARG A 91 -2.00 16.28 13.97
C ARG A 91 -1.37 15.16 13.11
N ALA A 92 -2.02 14.75 12.02
CA ALA A 92 -1.62 13.60 11.19
C ALA A 92 -1.53 12.29 11.99
N GLU A 93 -2.50 12.03 12.87
CA GLU A 93 -2.51 10.87 13.78
C GLU A 93 -3.46 9.76 13.29
N LEU A 94 -3.11 8.50 13.56
CA LEU A 94 -3.84 7.29 13.16
C LEU A 94 -4.47 6.60 14.38
N THR A 95 -5.77 6.79 14.63
CA THR A 95 -6.51 6.16 15.74
C THR A 95 -7.26 4.92 15.26
N ALA A 96 -7.32 3.83 16.04
CA ALA A 96 -8.24 2.74 15.72
C ALA A 96 -9.69 3.23 15.88
N ILE A 97 -10.57 2.88 14.94
CA ILE A 97 -12.01 2.93 15.23
C ILE A 97 -12.28 1.71 16.10
N ALA A 98 -12.67 1.92 17.36
CA ALA A 98 -13.16 0.82 18.17
C ALA A 98 -14.44 0.30 17.50
N ASP A 99 -14.47 -0.98 17.18
CA ASP A 99 -15.69 -1.69 16.78
C ASP A 99 -16.64 -1.69 17.99
N ASP A 100 -17.48 -0.66 18.10
CA ASP A 100 -18.55 -0.61 19.11
C ASP A 100 -19.74 -1.44 18.60
N GLY A 101 -19.50 -2.75 18.48
CA GLY A 101 -20.53 -3.75 18.19
C GLY A 101 -21.33 -4.16 19.44
N ARG A 102 -21.18 -3.50 20.59
CA ARG A 102 -22.03 -3.68 21.78
C ARG A 102 -22.15 -2.39 22.58
N SER A 103 -23.32 -1.77 22.51
CA SER A 103 -23.81 -0.91 23.59
C SER A 103 -23.98 -1.75 24.86
N ASP A 104 -22.93 -1.83 25.67
CA ASP A 104 -23.00 -2.26 27.07
C ASP A 104 -22.84 -1.00 27.94
N PRO A 105 -23.90 -0.48 28.58
CA PRO A 105 -23.87 0.81 29.26
C PRO A 105 -23.17 0.81 30.62
N ASP A 106 -22.49 -0.25 31.05
CA ASP A 106 -21.93 -0.35 32.41
C ASP A 106 -20.53 -0.98 32.45
N LEU A 107 -19.58 -0.37 31.74
CA LEU A 107 -18.15 -0.57 32.02
C LEU A 107 -17.47 0.79 32.22
N PRO A 108 -16.60 0.95 33.24
CA PRO A 108 -15.82 2.17 33.39
C PRO A 108 -14.92 2.32 32.16
N ALA A 109 -15.05 3.46 31.47
CA ALA A 109 -14.24 3.85 30.33
C ALA A 109 -12.75 3.75 30.68
N VAL A 110 -12.12 2.65 30.29
CA VAL A 110 -10.66 2.58 30.17
C VAL A 110 -10.29 3.45 28.99
N ALA A 111 -9.79 4.66 29.30
CA ALA A 111 -9.26 5.59 28.31
C ALA A 111 -8.22 4.86 27.45
N ALA A 112 -8.57 4.57 26.20
CA ALA A 112 -7.63 4.12 25.21
C ALA A 112 -6.66 5.28 24.94
N ASP A 113 -5.40 5.08 25.30
CA ASP A 113 -4.34 6.09 25.14
C ASP A 113 -4.19 6.46 23.64
N PRO A 114 -4.18 7.76 23.29
CA PRO A 114 -4.20 8.21 21.90
C PRO A 114 -2.88 7.92 21.16
N VAL A 115 -2.98 7.50 19.91
CA VAL A 115 -1.87 7.02 19.07
C VAL A 115 -1.32 8.17 18.21
N VAL A 116 -0.10 8.62 18.50
CA VAL A 116 0.59 9.71 17.78
C VAL A 116 1.45 9.16 16.63
N VAL A 117 1.46 9.84 15.48
CA VAL A 117 2.47 9.67 14.40
C VAL A 117 3.17 11.02 14.22
N PRO A 118 4.45 11.18 14.57
CA PRO A 118 5.10 12.47 14.42
C PRO A 118 5.47 12.75 12.96
N GLY A 119 4.97 13.87 12.43
CA GLY A 119 5.41 14.47 11.18
C GLY A 119 6.80 15.09 11.34
N ALA A 120 7.71 14.74 10.42
CA ALA A 120 9.03 15.33 10.33
C ALA A 120 8.94 16.77 9.80
N ALA A 121 8.93 17.75 10.71
CA ALA A 121 9.52 19.04 10.39
C ALA A 121 11.00 18.79 10.06
N ALA A 122 11.49 19.40 8.99
CA ALA A 122 12.87 19.27 8.52
C ALA A 122 13.88 19.37 9.68
N GLY A 123 14.53 18.25 9.98
CA GLY A 123 15.60 18.18 10.98
C GLY A 123 15.27 17.31 12.19
N THR A 124 16.07 16.24 12.29
CA THR A 124 16.36 15.48 13.52
C THR A 124 15.26 14.52 13.97
N GLY A 125 15.53 13.23 13.76
CA GLY A 125 14.57 12.15 14.00
C GLY A 125 14.37 11.74 15.46
N VAL A 126 13.83 10.52 15.54
CA VAL A 126 13.32 9.76 16.70
C VAL A 126 11.91 10.16 17.12
N GLY A 127 10.94 9.34 16.72
CA GLY A 127 9.63 9.38 17.32
C GLY A 127 8.83 8.15 16.95
N GLY A 128 9.13 7.02 17.58
CA GLY A 128 8.36 5.78 17.44
C GLY A 128 6.92 5.99 17.86
N GLY A 129 6.10 6.38 16.89
CA GLY A 129 4.67 6.58 17.05
C GLY A 129 3.91 5.27 16.99
N ALA A 130 2.82 5.15 17.73
CA ALA A 130 1.99 3.96 17.67
C ALA A 130 1.31 3.77 16.29
N GLY A 131 1.25 4.82 15.44
CA GLY A 131 0.81 4.66 14.05
C GLY A 131 1.90 4.09 13.13
N GLU A 132 3.18 4.44 13.31
CA GLU A 132 4.29 3.74 12.63
C GLU A 132 4.28 2.25 12.99
N ALA A 133 4.11 1.91 14.27
CA ALA A 133 4.01 0.51 14.69
C ALA A 133 2.84 -0.24 14.03
N ARG A 134 1.74 0.46 13.71
CA ARG A 134 0.57 -0.11 13.02
C ARG A 134 0.80 -0.30 11.52
N ILE A 135 1.46 0.64 10.86
CA ILE A 135 1.76 0.55 9.42
C ILE A 135 3.04 -0.25 9.14
N ALA A 136 3.87 -0.55 10.15
CA ALA A 136 5.12 -1.30 9.98
C ALA A 136 4.93 -2.70 9.33
N PRO A 137 3.96 -3.54 9.71
CA PRO A 137 3.75 -4.82 9.03
C PRO A 137 3.40 -4.64 7.54
N LEU A 138 2.59 -3.63 7.21
CA LEU A 138 2.23 -3.29 5.83
C LEU A 138 3.42 -2.75 5.04
N ALA A 139 4.17 -1.83 5.63
CA ALA A 139 5.36 -1.27 5.02
C ALA A 139 6.43 -2.34 4.75
N ARG A 140 6.57 -3.32 5.67
CA ARG A 140 7.44 -4.48 5.46
C ARG A 140 6.95 -5.30 4.27
N ALA A 141 5.67 -5.67 4.26
CA ALA A 141 5.07 -6.43 3.17
C ALA A 141 5.20 -5.71 1.81
N LEU A 142 4.95 -4.39 1.78
CA LEU A 142 5.08 -3.57 0.58
C LEU A 142 6.53 -3.56 0.07
N ARG A 143 7.52 -3.42 0.97
CA ARG A 143 8.95 -3.49 0.63
C ARG A 143 9.35 -4.86 0.11
N GLU A 144 8.94 -5.93 0.79
CA GLU A 144 9.24 -7.30 0.38
C GLU A 144 8.65 -7.59 -1.01
N LEU A 145 7.41 -7.18 -1.26
CA LEU A 145 6.77 -7.31 -2.56
C LEU A 145 7.48 -6.48 -3.63
N THR A 146 7.82 -5.22 -3.31
CA THR A 146 8.52 -4.32 -4.25
C THR A 146 9.92 -4.83 -4.61
N ALA A 147 10.61 -5.46 -3.67
CA ALA A 147 11.93 -6.06 -3.91
C ALA A 147 11.89 -7.25 -4.89
N GLY A 148 10.71 -7.86 -5.09
CA GLY A 148 10.49 -8.87 -6.13
C GLY A 148 10.36 -8.30 -7.54
N PHE A 149 10.22 -6.98 -7.69
CA PHE A 149 10.08 -6.33 -8.99
C PHE A 149 11.44 -5.85 -9.55
N PRO A 150 11.61 -5.90 -10.88
CA PRO A 150 12.86 -5.52 -11.52
C PRO A 150 13.10 -4.01 -11.47
N GLY A 151 14.37 -3.62 -11.62
CA GLY A 151 14.76 -2.25 -11.94
C GLY A 151 14.30 -1.22 -10.90
N ARG A 152 13.82 -0.08 -11.38
CA ARG A 152 13.39 1.06 -10.55
C ARG A 152 11.88 1.06 -10.29
N SER A 153 11.27 -0.12 -10.21
CA SER A 153 9.83 -0.27 -10.01
C SER A 153 9.35 0.34 -8.69
N VAL A 154 8.15 0.89 -8.71
CA VAL A 154 7.51 1.58 -7.58
C VAL A 154 6.16 0.95 -7.33
N LEU A 155 5.88 0.58 -6.08
CA LEU A 155 4.58 0.08 -5.65
C LEU A 155 3.97 1.07 -4.66
N SER A 156 2.72 1.45 -4.92
CA SER A 156 1.91 2.25 -4.01
C SER A 156 0.69 1.46 -3.56
N ALA A 157 0.31 1.56 -2.29
CA ALA A 157 -0.92 1.00 -1.75
C ALA A 157 -1.73 2.13 -1.10
N ILE A 158 -3.00 2.23 -1.45
CA ILE A 158 -3.94 3.26 -1.03
C ILE A 158 -4.95 2.63 -0.07
N PHE A 159 -5.17 3.28 1.07
CA PHE A 159 -6.08 2.84 2.11
C PHE A 159 -7.09 3.94 2.40
N VAL A 160 -8.38 3.57 2.39
CA VAL A 160 -9.46 4.43 2.87
C VAL A 160 -9.23 4.73 4.35
N THR A 161 -9.51 5.97 4.74
CA THR A 161 -9.56 6.39 6.13
C THR A 161 -10.97 6.85 6.47
N ASN A 162 -11.23 7.28 7.70
CA ASN A 162 -12.52 7.87 8.06
C ASN A 162 -12.83 9.19 7.32
N ASP A 163 -11.83 9.79 6.67
CA ASP A 163 -11.96 10.96 5.81
C ASP A 163 -11.62 10.57 4.36
N PRO A 164 -12.61 10.40 3.47
CA PRO A 164 -12.37 9.98 2.10
C PRO A 164 -11.57 11.01 1.29
N GLU A 165 -11.51 12.27 1.72
CA GLU A 165 -10.66 13.29 1.09
C GLU A 165 -9.19 13.15 1.50
N ARG A 166 -8.90 12.29 2.49
CA ARG A 166 -7.56 12.05 3.05
C ARG A 166 -7.24 10.55 3.09
N PRO A 167 -7.05 9.90 1.92
CA PRO A 167 -6.56 8.53 1.90
C PRO A 167 -5.13 8.45 2.45
N LEU A 168 -4.82 7.31 3.07
CA LEU A 168 -3.45 6.96 3.42
C LEU A 168 -2.82 6.23 2.24
N GLN A 169 -1.72 6.75 1.72
CA GLN A 169 -0.95 6.09 0.66
C GLN A 169 0.44 5.71 1.17
N LEU A 170 0.85 4.47 0.97
CA LEU A 170 2.22 4.01 1.21
C LEU A 170 2.88 3.71 -0.14
N THR A 171 3.99 4.36 -0.43
CA THR A 171 4.75 4.19 -1.67
C THR A 171 6.15 3.68 -1.37
N ALA A 172 6.48 2.52 -1.92
CA ALA A 172 7.77 1.89 -1.81
C ALA A 172 8.45 1.79 -3.19
N ARG A 173 9.76 1.99 -3.21
CA ARG A 173 10.62 1.74 -4.35
C ARG A 173 11.81 0.92 -3.90
N ALA A 174 12.21 -0.06 -4.71
CA ALA A 174 13.32 -0.93 -4.37
C ALA A 174 14.61 -0.11 -4.18
N GLY A 175 15.20 -0.18 -2.98
CA GLY A 175 16.45 0.50 -2.62
C GLY A 175 16.30 1.96 -2.15
N ASP A 176 15.09 2.54 -2.17
CA ASP A 176 14.84 3.93 -1.79
C ASP A 176 14.13 4.06 -0.42
N ALA A 177 14.01 5.30 0.06
CA ALA A 177 13.15 5.64 1.19
C ALA A 177 11.68 5.36 0.84
N MET A 178 10.91 4.92 1.83
CA MET A 178 9.47 4.77 1.65
C MET A 178 8.80 6.12 1.90
N ILE A 179 7.74 6.43 1.16
CA ILE A 179 6.97 7.65 1.34
C ILE A 179 5.58 7.24 1.85
N ALA A 180 5.14 7.85 2.94
CA ALA A 180 3.74 7.79 3.37
C ALA A 180 3.07 9.13 3.03
N SER A 181 1.86 9.09 2.51
CA SER A 181 1.07 10.29 2.23
C SER A 181 -0.30 10.21 2.89
N LEU A 182 -0.82 11.35 3.35
CA LEU A 182 -2.12 11.47 3.99
C LEU A 182 -2.89 12.63 3.37
N GLY A 183 -3.76 12.34 2.40
CA GLY A 183 -4.26 13.37 1.49
C GLY A 183 -3.09 13.98 0.69
N GLU A 184 -2.89 15.29 0.80
CA GLU A 184 -1.81 16.01 0.11
C GLU A 184 -0.48 16.05 0.88
N GLU A 185 -0.49 15.67 2.16
CA GLU A 185 0.70 15.72 3.02
C GLU A 185 1.58 14.49 2.77
N GLN A 186 2.89 14.68 2.57
CA GLN A 186 3.86 13.60 2.33
C GLN A 186 4.91 13.55 3.43
N PHE A 187 5.27 12.32 3.83
CA PHE A 187 6.20 12.02 4.90
C PHE A 187 7.21 10.98 4.41
N GLU A 188 8.49 11.37 4.36
CA GLU A 188 9.57 10.42 4.09
C GLU A 188 9.85 9.56 5.32
N LEU A 189 9.72 8.26 5.16
CA LEU A 189 10.06 7.28 6.20
C LEU A 189 11.53 6.86 6.06
N PRO A 190 12.22 6.54 7.17
CA PRO A 190 13.64 6.20 7.12
C PRO A 190 13.93 5.06 6.14
N ALA A 191 15.01 5.13 5.37
CA ALA A 191 15.33 4.16 4.32
C ALA A 191 15.48 2.69 4.77
N ARG A 192 15.71 2.46 6.07
CA ARG A 192 15.81 1.13 6.70
C ARG A 192 14.60 0.77 7.56
N TRP A 193 13.51 1.51 7.41
CA TRP A 193 12.28 1.29 8.14
C TRP A 193 11.24 0.60 7.23
N PRO A 194 10.47 -0.36 7.77
CA PRO A 194 10.57 -0.97 9.10
C PRO A 194 11.72 -2.00 9.16
N ARG A 195 12.46 -2.06 10.28
CA ARG A 195 13.46 -3.11 10.53
C ARG A 195 12.80 -4.45 10.76
#